data_AF-A0A1B5L134-F1
#
_entry.id   AF-A0A1B5L134-F1
#
_cell.length_a   1.000
_cell.length_b   1.000
_cell.length_c   1.000
_cell.angle_alpha   90.00
_cell.angle_beta   90.00
_cell.angle_gamma   90.00
#
_symmetry.space_group_name_H-M   'P 1'
#
loop_
_entity.id
_entity.type
_entity.pdbx_description
1 polymer ?
#
loop_
_entity_poly.entity_id
_entity_poly.type
_entity_poly.pdbx_seq_one_letter_code
_entity_poly.pdbx_strand_id
1 'polypeptide(L)'
;MGSSAPVVRSGLPSKAGECVTDNGMWIIDAPFAPLLTPDDLSARRQGKGANGEWEVQALADELLKIPGVVEIGLFCGFNGAQAADPGLGLGLGLGLGAQKPVAAYFGMPDGQVQVQHAG
;
A
#
# COMPACT_ATOMS: atom_id res chain seq x y z
N MET A 1 2.06 11.56 10.10
CA MET A 1 1.47 10.20 10.06
C MET A 1 2.26 9.12 10.83
N GLY A 2 3.33 9.42 11.58
CA GLY A 2 3.95 8.41 12.46
C GLY A 2 5.00 7.51 11.80
N SER A 3 5.44 7.81 10.58
CA SER A 3 6.68 7.23 10.03
C SER A 3 7.89 7.75 10.80
N SER A 4 8.84 6.88 11.14
CA SER A 4 9.95 7.21 12.03
C SER A 4 11.10 7.97 11.36
N ALA A 5 11.34 7.72 10.07
CA ALA A 5 12.43 8.35 9.31
C ALA A 5 12.17 8.26 7.79
N PRO A 6 11.19 9.01 7.26
CA PRO A 6 10.94 9.03 5.83
C PRO A 6 12.11 9.66 5.08
N VAL A 7 12.59 9.01 4.02
CA VAL A 7 13.74 9.48 3.23
C VAL A 7 13.48 9.36 1.73
N VAL A 8 13.98 10.31 0.94
CA VAL A 8 13.97 10.19 -0.51
C VAL A 8 14.94 9.08 -0.92
N ARG A 9 14.45 8.10 -1.66
CA ARG A 9 15.25 6.95 -2.09
C ARG A 9 16.38 7.41 -3.00
N SER A 10 17.61 7.03 -2.67
CA SER A 10 18.77 7.28 -3.54
C SER A 10 18.74 6.40 -4.79
N GLY A 11 19.33 6.88 -5.88
CA GLY A 11 19.57 6.08 -7.08
C GLY A 11 20.48 4.88 -6.82
N LEU A 12 20.54 3.97 -7.79
CA LEU A 12 21.49 2.86 -7.79
C LEU A 12 22.94 3.39 -7.82
N PRO A 13 23.94 2.61 -7.37
CA PRO A 13 25.34 3.06 -7.31
C PRO A 13 25.91 3.67 -8.60
N SER A 14 25.35 3.30 -9.77
CA SER A 14 25.73 3.81 -11.09
C SER A 14 25.05 5.12 -11.49
N LYS A 15 24.13 5.66 -10.68
CA LYS A 15 23.40 6.91 -10.93
C LYS A 15 23.44 7.80 -9.68
N ALA A 16 24.28 8.83 -9.72
CA ALA A 16 24.28 9.86 -8.69
C ALA A 16 22.93 10.62 -8.67
N GLY A 17 22.43 10.94 -7.47
CA GLY A 17 21.16 11.63 -7.26
C GLY A 17 20.02 10.71 -6.81
N GLU A 18 18.81 11.24 -6.79
CA GLU A 18 17.61 10.56 -6.32
C GLU A 18 17.12 9.49 -7.31
N CYS A 19 16.44 8.49 -6.77
CA CYS A 19 15.67 7.56 -7.57
C CYS A 19 14.47 8.31 -8.17
N VAL A 20 14.35 8.22 -9.50
CA VAL A 20 13.26 8.83 -10.26
C VAL A 20 12.54 7.71 -10.99
N THR A 21 11.22 7.63 -10.83
CA THR A 21 10.36 6.67 -11.52
C THR A 21 10.25 6.99 -13.01
N ASP A 22 9.73 6.06 -13.81
CA ASP A 22 9.48 6.29 -15.25
C ASP A 22 8.55 7.48 -15.50
N ASN A 23 7.68 7.79 -14.54
CA ASN A 23 6.76 8.94 -14.58
C ASN A 23 7.40 10.26 -14.08
N GLY A 24 8.71 10.26 -13.81
CA GLY A 24 9.43 11.46 -13.38
C GLY A 24 9.25 11.84 -11.90
N MET A 25 8.73 10.93 -11.07
CA MET A 25 8.44 11.21 -9.66
C MET A 25 9.55 10.66 -8.75
N TRP A 26 9.69 11.23 -7.55
CA TRP A 26 10.54 10.67 -6.50
C TRP A 26 9.83 9.55 -5.74
N ILE A 27 10.64 8.62 -5.19
CA ILE A 27 10.17 7.60 -4.25
C ILE A 27 10.60 8.01 -2.85
N ILE A 28 9.66 7.99 -1.90
CA ILE A 28 9.94 8.19 -0.47
C ILE A 28 9.80 6.84 0.24
N ASP A 29 10.88 6.41 0.89
CA ASP A 29 10.87 5.25 1.77
C ASP A 29 10.44 5.71 3.17
N ALA A 30 9.22 5.39 3.54
CA ALA A 30 8.60 5.80 4.80
C ALA A 30 8.36 4.57 5.70
N PRO A 31 9.26 4.25 6.65
CA PRO A 31 9.05 3.13 7.56
C PRO A 31 7.94 3.47 8.57
N PHE A 32 6.98 2.56 8.75
CA PHE A 32 5.95 2.61 9.78
C PHE A 32 6.14 1.45 10.76
N ALA A 33 5.54 1.55 11.96
CA ALA A 33 5.32 0.38 12.80
C ALA A 33 4.49 -0.67 12.04
N PRO A 34 4.54 -1.97 12.43
CA PRO A 34 3.72 -3.00 11.80
C PRO A 34 2.24 -2.56 11.71
N LEU A 35 1.72 -2.56 10.48
CA LEU A 35 0.35 -2.14 10.21
C LEU A 35 -0.63 -3.19 10.74
N LEU A 36 -1.78 -2.72 11.20
CA LEU A 36 -2.87 -3.54 11.71
C LEU A 36 -3.70 -4.08 10.54
N THR A 37 -4.12 -5.33 10.68
CA THR A 37 -5.18 -5.91 9.85
C THR A 37 -6.55 -5.57 10.45
N PRO A 38 -7.66 -5.79 9.72
CA PRO A 38 -9.00 -5.65 10.28
C PRO A 38 -9.23 -6.46 11.56
N ASP A 39 -8.60 -7.64 11.66
CA ASP A 39 -8.73 -8.54 12.82
C ASP A 39 -7.97 -8.04 14.06
N ASP A 40 -6.99 -7.15 13.87
CA ASP A 40 -6.22 -6.54 14.97
C ASP A 40 -6.98 -5.37 15.64
N LEU A 41 -8.06 -4.90 15.01
CA LEU A 41 -8.80 -3.74 15.48
C LEU A 41 -9.58 -4.04 16.76
N SER A 42 -9.56 -3.09 17.69
CA SER A 42 -10.31 -3.18 18.94
C SER A 42 -10.63 -1.79 19.49
N ALA A 43 -11.43 -1.72 20.56
CA ALA A 43 -11.69 -0.46 21.25
C ALA A 43 -10.42 0.28 21.69
N ARG A 44 -9.30 -0.44 21.91
CA ARG A 44 -8.00 0.13 22.29
C ARG A 44 -7.08 0.39 21.10
N ARG A 45 -7.24 -0.35 20.01
CA ARG A 45 -6.40 -0.26 18.80
C ARG A 45 -7.29 0.08 17.62
N GLN A 46 -7.51 1.38 17.43
CA GLN A 46 -8.46 1.86 16.41
C GLN A 46 -7.85 1.90 15.00
N GLY A 47 -6.53 1.79 14.86
CA GLY A 47 -5.85 1.84 13.57
C GLY A 47 -5.88 3.22 12.88
N LYS A 48 -6.07 4.29 13.64
CA LYS A 48 -6.22 5.68 13.13
C LYS A 48 -5.00 6.57 13.42
N GLY A 49 -3.83 5.98 13.56
CA GLY A 49 -2.55 6.67 13.77
C GLY A 49 -2.23 7.08 15.21
N ALA A 50 -3.13 6.84 16.17
CA ALA A 50 -2.83 7.02 17.59
C ALA A 50 -1.66 6.11 17.99
N ASN A 51 -0.66 6.67 18.68
CA ASN A 51 0.59 5.98 19.04
C ASN A 51 1.36 5.38 17.86
N GLY A 52 1.12 5.85 16.63
CA GLY A 52 1.73 5.31 15.42
C GLY A 52 1.09 4.01 14.91
N GLU A 53 0.00 3.56 15.51
CA GLU A 53 -0.74 2.37 15.05
C GLU A 53 -1.73 2.72 13.94
N TRP A 54 -1.52 2.11 12.78
CA TRP A 54 -2.34 2.31 11.60
C TRP A 54 -2.89 1.00 11.09
N GLU A 55 -4.18 0.98 10.75
CA GLU A 55 -4.74 -0.06 9.89
C GLU A 55 -4.38 0.23 8.43
N VAL A 56 -4.16 -0.83 7.64
CA VAL A 56 -3.64 -0.75 6.26
C VAL A 56 -4.47 0.19 5.38
N GLN A 57 -5.79 0.01 5.33
CA GLN A 57 -6.67 0.84 4.50
C GLN A 57 -6.76 2.27 5.03
N ALA A 58 -6.86 2.45 6.35
CA ALA A 58 -6.91 3.77 6.98
C ALA A 58 -5.65 4.61 6.67
N LEU A 59 -4.47 3.99 6.68
CA LEU A 59 -3.24 4.68 6.30
C LEU A 59 -3.20 4.99 4.80
N ALA A 60 -3.62 4.06 3.95
CA ALA A 60 -3.69 4.28 2.51
C ALA A 60 -4.55 5.50 2.16
N ASP A 61 -5.74 5.59 2.76
CA ASP A 61 -6.67 6.70 2.54
C ASP A 61 -6.08 8.05 2.98
N GLU A 62 -5.33 8.09 4.09
CA GLU A 62 -4.72 9.32 4.59
C GLU A 62 -3.49 9.74 3.77
N LEU A 63 -2.68 8.78 3.31
CA LEU A 63 -1.52 9.08 2.45
C LEU A 63 -1.94 9.65 1.09
N LEU A 64 -2.97 9.08 0.46
CA LEU A 64 -3.47 9.56 -0.83
C LEU A 64 -4.11 10.95 -0.77
N LYS A 65 -4.51 11.42 0.42
CA LYS A 65 -5.03 12.79 0.61
C LYS A 65 -3.94 13.86 0.64
N ILE A 66 -2.66 13.50 0.76
CA ILE A 66 -1.57 14.48 0.84
C ILE A 66 -1.30 15.08 -0.55
N PRO A 67 -1.39 16.42 -0.71
CA PRO A 67 -0.97 17.07 -1.94
C PRO A 67 0.49 16.76 -2.27
N GLY A 68 0.75 16.25 -3.48
CA GLY A 68 2.08 15.86 -3.94
C GLY A 68 2.40 14.38 -3.79
N VAL A 69 1.59 13.60 -3.05
CA VAL A 69 1.60 12.15 -3.15
C VAL A 69 0.81 11.75 -4.39
N VAL A 70 1.48 11.09 -5.33
CA VAL A 70 0.87 10.64 -6.58
C VAL A 70 0.32 9.22 -6.45
N GLU A 71 1.04 8.35 -5.76
CA GLU A 71 0.64 6.96 -5.49
C GLU A 71 1.37 6.44 -4.24
N ILE A 72 0.89 5.34 -3.67
CA ILE A 72 1.46 4.71 -2.48
C ILE A 72 1.86 3.25 -2.73
N GLY A 73 2.69 2.70 -1.85
CA GLY A 73 3.11 1.29 -1.89
C GLY A 73 2.20 0.30 -1.17
N LEU A 74 0.99 0.69 -0.74
CA LEU A 74 0.05 -0.16 0.00
C LEU A 74 -1.05 -0.68 -0.91
N PHE A 75 -1.07 -1.98 -1.20
CA PHE A 75 -2.08 -2.60 -2.06
C PHE A 75 -3.21 -3.21 -1.21
N CYS A 76 -4.35 -2.51 -1.10
CA CYS A 76 -5.44 -2.87 -0.20
C CYS A 76 -6.82 -2.63 -0.83
N GLY A 77 -7.90 -2.83 -0.05
CA GLY A 77 -9.26 -2.64 -0.53
C GLY A 77 -9.71 -3.67 -1.57
N PHE A 78 -10.20 -3.19 -2.71
CA PHE A 78 -10.76 -4.03 -3.77
C PHE A 78 -9.67 -4.65 -4.64
N ASN A 79 -9.93 -5.84 -5.17
CA ASN A 79 -9.12 -6.42 -6.24
C ASN A 79 -9.61 -5.94 -7.63
N GLY A 80 -8.84 -6.23 -8.67
CA GLY A 80 -9.18 -5.79 -10.03
C GLY A 80 -10.52 -6.32 -10.57
N ALA A 81 -10.94 -7.53 -10.16
CA ALA A 81 -12.24 -8.07 -10.56
C ALA A 81 -13.40 -7.31 -9.91
N GLN A 82 -13.26 -6.95 -8.62
CA GLN A 82 -14.23 -6.15 -7.88
C GLN A 82 -14.28 -4.71 -8.38
N ALA A 83 -13.13 -4.11 -8.70
CA ALA A 83 -13.06 -2.75 -9.22
C ALA A 83 -13.70 -2.61 -10.61
N ALA A 84 -13.70 -3.69 -11.40
CA ALA A 84 -14.32 -3.74 -12.72
C ALA A 84 -15.85 -4.00 -12.68
N ASP A 85 -16.43 -4.29 -11.51
CA ASP A 85 -17.85 -4.57 -11.37
C ASP A 85 -18.68 -3.26 -11.50
N PRO A 86 -19.48 -3.11 -12.56
CA PRO A 86 -20.32 -1.93 -12.75
C PRO A 86 -21.41 -1.79 -11.67
N GLY A 87 -21.76 -2.87 -10.95
CA GLY A 87 -22.75 -2.86 -9.87
C GLY A 87 -22.23 -2.30 -8.54
N LEU A 88 -20.91 -2.22 -8.36
CA LEU A 88 -20.29 -1.67 -7.15
C LEU A 88 -20.17 -0.13 -7.18
N GLY A 89 -20.55 0.53 -8.28
CA GLY A 89 -20.57 2.00 -8.38
C GLY A 89 -19.19 2.66 -8.30
N LEU A 90 -18.10 1.88 -8.37
CA LEU A 90 -16.70 2.35 -8.33
C LEU A 90 -16.22 2.90 -9.68
N GLY A 91 -17.02 2.69 -10.74
CA GLY A 91 -16.79 3.24 -12.07
C GLY A 91 -16.91 4.76 -12.07
N LEU A 92 -15.83 5.43 -12.47
CA LEU A 92 -15.67 6.87 -12.70
C LEU A 92 -15.04 7.71 -11.56
N GLY A 93 -14.21 7.13 -10.67
CA GLY A 93 -13.34 7.98 -9.84
C GLY A 93 -12.49 7.33 -8.76
N LEU A 94 -12.82 6.10 -8.33
CA LEU A 94 -12.12 5.40 -7.24
C LEU A 94 -11.27 4.20 -7.71
N GLY A 95 -11.45 3.76 -8.96
CA GLY A 95 -10.81 2.56 -9.52
C GLY A 95 -9.33 2.69 -9.92
N LEU A 96 -8.65 3.78 -9.57
CA LEU A 96 -7.22 4.00 -9.86
C LEU A 96 -6.31 3.87 -8.64
N GLY A 97 -6.86 3.59 -7.45
CA GLY A 97 -6.07 3.40 -6.24
C GLY A 97 -5.42 2.02 -6.16
N ALA A 98 -4.53 1.85 -5.18
CA ALA A 98 -3.79 0.61 -4.97
C ALA A 98 -4.72 -0.58 -4.63
N GLN A 99 -4.92 -1.47 -5.60
CA GLN A 99 -5.80 -2.63 -5.52
C GLN A 99 -5.10 -3.85 -4.92
N LYS A 100 -5.79 -4.62 -4.06
CA LYS A 100 -5.23 -5.88 -3.54
C LYS A 100 -5.07 -6.93 -4.67
N PRO A 101 -4.02 -7.77 -4.63
CA PRO A 101 -3.83 -8.84 -5.61
C PRO A 101 -4.94 -9.88 -5.53
N VAL A 102 -5.30 -10.49 -6.67
CA VAL A 102 -6.29 -11.60 -6.73
C VAL A 102 -5.69 -12.93 -6.25
N ALA A 103 -4.38 -13.11 -6.43
CA ALA A 103 -3.64 -14.25 -5.92
C ALA A 103 -2.19 -13.86 -5.64
N ALA A 104 -1.61 -14.47 -4.60
CA ALA A 104 -0.19 -14.45 -4.30
C ALA A 104 0.39 -15.86 -4.46
N TYR A 105 1.51 -15.96 -5.16
CA TYR A 105 2.24 -17.20 -5.40
C TYR A 105 3.53 -17.17 -4.61
N PHE A 106 3.67 -18.07 -3.64
CA PHE A 106 4.84 -18.18 -2.79
C PHE A 106 5.69 -19.36 -3.25
N GLY A 107 6.90 -19.06 -3.72
CA GLY A 107 7.91 -20.08 -4.01
C GLY A 107 8.48 -20.63 -2.71
N MET A 108 8.35 -21.94 -2.51
CA MET A 108 8.80 -22.62 -1.30
C MET A 108 10.21 -23.19 -1.48
N PRO A 109 11.01 -23.36 -0.40
CA PRO A 109 12.39 -23.84 -0.51
C PRO A 109 12.54 -25.25 -1.12
N ASP A 110 11.47 -26.05 -1.09
CA ASP A 110 11.42 -27.39 -1.68
C ASP A 110 11.05 -27.39 -3.18
N GLY A 111 10.90 -26.22 -3.79
CA GLY A 111 10.55 -26.04 -5.19
C GLY A 111 9.04 -26.09 -5.46
N GLN A 112 8.20 -26.25 -4.44
CA GLN A 112 6.74 -26.17 -4.59
C GLN A 112 6.25 -24.71 -4.64
N VAL A 113 5.02 -24.52 -5.11
CA VAL A 113 4.33 -23.24 -5.13
C VAL A 113 3.10 -23.32 -4.24
N GLN A 114 3.02 -22.46 -3.23
CA GLN A 114 1.80 -22.24 -2.47
C GLN A 114 1.05 -21.05 -3.07
N VAL A 115 -0.24 -21.24 -3.32
CA VAL A 115 -1.12 -20.19 -3.86
C VAL A 115 -2.07 -19.72 -2.76
N GLN A 116 -2.13 -18.42 -2.54
CA GLN A 116 -3.13 -17.79 -1.69
C GLN A 116 -3.99 -16.88 -2.56
N HIS A 117 -5.28 -17.18 -2.65
CA HIS A 117 -6.24 -16.32 -3.32
C HIS A 117 -6.72 -15.21 -2.37
N ALA A 118 -7.11 -14.07 -2.94
CA ALA A 118 -7.78 -13.02 -2.19
C ALA A 118 -9.07 -13.56 -1.55
N GLY A 119 -9.22 -13.35 -0.24
CA GLY A 119 -10.50 -13.48 0.46
C GLY A 119 -11.43 -12.31 0.17
#